data_AF-A0A351MNC1-F1
#
_entry.id   AF-A0A351MNC1-F1
#
_cell.length_a   1.000
_cell.length_b   1.000
_cell.length_c   1.000
_cell.angle_alpha   90.00
_cell.angle_beta   90.00
_cell.angle_gamma   90.00
#
_symmetry.space_group_name_H-M   'P 1'
#
loop_
_entity.id
_entity.type
_entity.pdbx_description
1 polymer ?
#
loop_
_entity_poly.entity_id
_entity_poly.type
_entity_poly.pdbx_seq_one_letter_code
_entity_poly.pdbx_strand_id
1 'polypeptide(L)'
;MRVLGAVVGLLWLLAGPSRAAAILPLDQIRAGQTGYGLTVFEGTKIDRFEVEVVGVLYGFDFQMDMILIEVTSGPVVARDLGSVSGMSGSPIYINDKLIGAYAYGFPFQKTALAGVTPIEQMLEHYRPGHPQARALRARREAAAGPTLPAPTGRPQGAFQPAGGTIELDGHLVHEVRLATSQQEAQAWHENRPDVAVMAPVATPLLVRGIGGAALSRLTTALAPLNLVPQQAGAVRAPAGAGRGTYG
;
A
#
# COMPACT_ATOMS: atom_id res chain seq x y z
N MET A 1 -47.61 -26.59 -19.88
CA MET A 1 -46.16 -26.32 -19.67
C MET A 1 -45.39 -26.13 -20.98
N ARG A 2 -45.76 -25.14 -21.83
CA ARG A 2 -45.04 -24.85 -23.09
C ARG A 2 -44.88 -23.37 -23.44
N VAL A 3 -45.14 -22.45 -22.49
CA VAL A 3 -45.09 -21.00 -22.75
C VAL A 3 -43.99 -20.28 -21.94
N LEU A 4 -43.44 -20.90 -20.89
CA LEU A 4 -42.38 -20.28 -20.07
C LEU A 4 -40.97 -20.33 -20.68
N GLY A 5 -40.72 -21.21 -21.66
CA GLY A 5 -39.37 -21.37 -22.25
C GLY A 5 -38.99 -20.26 -23.25
N ALA A 6 -39.97 -19.59 -23.86
CA ALA A 6 -39.72 -18.62 -24.93
C ALA A 6 -39.31 -17.23 -24.40
N VAL A 7 -39.71 -16.86 -23.18
CA VAL A 7 -39.44 -15.52 -22.62
C VAL A 7 -38.01 -15.42 -22.06
N VAL A 8 -37.44 -16.53 -21.57
CA VAL A 8 -36.05 -16.56 -21.06
C VAL A 8 -35.02 -16.53 -22.19
N GLY A 9 -35.35 -17.10 -23.35
CA GLY A 9 -34.48 -17.06 -24.54
C GLY A 9 -34.38 -15.67 -25.17
N LEU A 10 -35.43 -14.84 -25.06
CA LEU A 10 -35.46 -13.50 -25.65
C LEU A 10 -34.70 -12.47 -24.79
N LEU A 11 -34.57 -12.69 -23.47
CA LEU A 11 -33.84 -11.79 -22.58
C LEU A 11 -32.30 -11.91 -22.71
N TRP A 12 -31.78 -13.02 -23.24
CA TRP A 12 -30.35 -13.19 -23.52
C TRP A 12 -29.92 -12.58 -24.86
N LEU A 13 -30.85 -12.27 -25.77
CA LEU A 13 -30.52 -11.67 -27.07
C LEU A 13 -30.30 -10.15 -27.02
N LEU A 14 -30.64 -9.48 -25.91
CA LEU A 14 -30.48 -8.03 -25.73
C LEU A 14 -29.22 -7.66 -24.94
N ALA A 15 -28.46 -8.64 -24.43
CA ALA A 15 -27.12 -8.42 -23.90
C ALA A 15 -26.15 -8.31 -25.09
N GLY A 16 -26.20 -7.18 -25.80
CA GLY A 16 -25.13 -6.81 -26.73
C GLY A 16 -23.78 -6.86 -26.01
N PRO A 17 -22.67 -7.15 -26.73
CA PRO A 17 -21.36 -7.24 -26.12
C PRO A 17 -21.11 -5.98 -25.30
N SER A 18 -20.81 -6.13 -24.02
CA SER A 18 -20.35 -5.03 -23.17
C SER A 18 -19.06 -4.50 -23.80
N ARG A 19 -19.19 -3.41 -24.55
CA ARG A 19 -18.04 -2.75 -25.16
C ARG A 19 -17.22 -2.21 -24.01
N ALA A 20 -16.09 -2.86 -23.74
CA ALA A 20 -15.15 -2.42 -22.71
C ALA A 20 -14.92 -0.92 -22.91
N ALA A 21 -15.09 -0.15 -21.83
CA ALA A 21 -14.87 1.30 -21.88
C ALA A 21 -13.48 1.55 -22.46
N ALA A 22 -13.40 2.43 -23.47
CA ALA A 22 -12.12 2.80 -24.03
C ALA A 22 -11.27 3.40 -22.90
N ILE A 23 -10.01 3.00 -22.78
CA ILE A 23 -9.12 3.48 -21.72
C ILE A 23 -8.36 4.70 -22.26
N LEU A 24 -8.21 5.73 -21.42
CA LEU A 24 -7.25 6.80 -21.65
C LEU A 24 -5.97 6.41 -20.91
N PRO A 25 -4.86 6.18 -21.62
CA PRO A 25 -3.61 5.81 -20.98
C PRO A 25 -3.09 6.89 -20.02
N LEU A 26 -2.45 6.49 -18.93
CA LEU A 26 -1.95 7.39 -17.88
C LEU A 26 -0.96 8.44 -18.42
N ASP A 27 -0.16 8.09 -19.42
CA ASP A 27 0.80 9.00 -20.07
C ASP A 27 0.13 10.08 -20.94
N GLN A 28 -1.18 10.02 -21.16
CA GLN A 28 -1.97 11.04 -21.85
C GLN A 28 -2.74 11.94 -20.88
N ILE A 29 -2.69 11.64 -19.57
CA ILE A 29 -3.35 12.43 -18.53
C ILE A 29 -2.48 13.64 -18.18
N ARG A 30 -3.08 14.83 -18.18
CA ARG A 30 -2.41 16.12 -17.94
C ARG A 30 -3.27 16.99 -17.03
N ALA A 31 -2.61 17.83 -16.24
CA ALA A 31 -3.28 18.84 -15.43
C ALA A 31 -4.17 19.76 -16.31
N GLY A 32 -5.30 20.19 -15.75
CA GLY A 32 -6.31 21.02 -16.43
C GLY A 32 -7.27 20.25 -17.33
N GLN A 33 -7.11 18.93 -17.51
CA GLN A 33 -8.10 18.13 -18.24
C GLN A 33 -9.38 18.00 -17.43
N THR A 34 -10.52 18.28 -18.04
CA THR A 34 -11.83 18.09 -17.43
C THR A 34 -12.43 16.74 -17.80
N GLY A 35 -13.21 16.17 -16.90
CA GLY A 35 -13.85 14.88 -17.07
C GLY A 35 -15.07 14.74 -16.16
N TYR A 36 -15.55 13.52 -16.02
CA TYR A 36 -16.68 13.22 -15.14
C TYR A 36 -16.50 11.89 -14.42
N GLY A 37 -17.12 11.78 -13.25
CA GLY A 37 -17.27 10.53 -12.53
C GLY A 37 -18.73 10.08 -12.47
N LEU A 38 -18.92 8.78 -12.28
CA LEU A 38 -20.24 8.19 -12.02
C LEU A 38 -20.26 7.59 -10.62
N THR A 39 -21.32 7.87 -9.86
CA THR A 39 -21.51 7.30 -8.53
C THR A 39 -22.99 7.16 -8.21
N VAL A 40 -23.32 6.62 -7.04
CA VAL A 40 -24.70 6.54 -6.54
C VAL A 40 -24.74 7.31 -5.22
N PHE A 41 -25.42 8.45 -5.19
CA PHE A 41 -25.59 9.21 -3.95
C PHE A 41 -26.81 8.74 -3.14
N GLU A 42 -27.85 8.24 -3.80
CA GLU A 42 -29.08 7.78 -3.16
C GLU A 42 -29.70 6.60 -3.90
N GLY A 43 -30.08 5.56 -3.14
CA GLY A 43 -30.75 4.37 -3.66
C GLY A 43 -29.89 3.61 -4.67
N THR A 44 -30.34 3.56 -5.92
CA THR A 44 -29.66 2.86 -7.03
C THR A 44 -29.47 3.75 -8.25
N LYS A 45 -29.77 5.05 -8.13
CA LYS A 45 -29.68 6.00 -9.23
C LYS A 45 -28.21 6.33 -9.49
N ILE A 46 -27.77 6.15 -10.72
CA ILE A 46 -26.44 6.59 -11.16
C ILE A 46 -26.49 8.10 -11.39
N ASP A 47 -25.63 8.82 -10.68
CA ASP A 47 -25.45 10.26 -10.78
C ASP A 47 -24.06 10.57 -11.35
N ARG A 48 -23.99 11.66 -12.12
CA ARG A 48 -22.76 12.17 -12.73
C ARG A 48 -22.27 13.40 -11.97
N PHE A 49 -20.96 13.50 -11.79
CA PHE A 49 -20.28 14.68 -11.25
C PHE A 49 -19.10 15.06 -12.15
N GLU A 50 -18.80 16.35 -12.26
CA GLU A 50 -17.67 16.83 -13.07
C GLU A 50 -16.39 16.90 -12.23
N VAL A 51 -15.25 16.67 -12.89
CA VAL A 51 -13.93 16.67 -12.27
C VAL A 51 -12.92 17.40 -13.14
N GLU A 52 -11.87 17.91 -12.53
CA GLU A 52 -10.69 18.46 -13.19
C GLU A 52 -9.43 17.74 -12.70
N VAL A 53 -8.52 17.40 -13.61
CA VAL A 53 -7.23 16.80 -13.26
C VAL A 53 -6.31 17.88 -12.72
N VAL A 54 -5.86 17.70 -11.48
CA VAL A 54 -4.83 18.55 -10.87
C VAL A 54 -3.43 18.07 -11.28
N GLY A 55 -3.22 16.76 -11.34
CA GLY A 55 -1.94 16.18 -11.76
C GLY A 55 -1.87 14.67 -11.60
N VAL A 56 -0.68 14.12 -11.85
CA VAL A 56 -0.37 12.68 -11.66
C VAL A 56 0.82 12.56 -10.72
N LEU A 57 0.67 11.77 -9.66
CA LEU A 57 1.72 11.42 -8.72
C LEU A 57 2.23 10.02 -9.04
N TYR A 58 3.47 9.92 -9.54
CA TYR A 58 4.09 8.65 -9.85
C TYR A 58 4.76 8.04 -8.61
N GLY A 59 4.56 6.73 -8.40
CA GLY A 59 5.17 5.99 -7.28
C GLY A 59 4.79 6.48 -5.88
N PHE A 60 3.60 7.06 -5.72
CA PHE A 60 3.13 7.71 -4.49
C PHE A 60 3.01 6.75 -3.29
N ASP A 61 2.40 5.58 -3.49
CA ASP A 61 2.14 4.61 -2.41
C ASP A 61 2.55 3.22 -2.86
N PHE A 62 3.54 2.59 -2.21
CA PHE A 62 4.09 1.29 -2.61
C PHE A 62 4.41 1.16 -4.12
N GLN A 63 5.00 2.20 -4.74
CA GLN A 63 5.29 2.26 -6.20
C GLN A 63 4.03 2.30 -7.09
N MET A 64 2.87 2.62 -6.52
CA MET A 64 1.61 2.82 -7.24
C MET A 64 1.42 4.30 -7.58
N ASP A 65 1.00 4.56 -8.82
CA ASP A 65 0.68 5.92 -9.27
C ASP A 65 -0.74 6.30 -8.84
N MET A 66 -0.98 7.61 -8.74
CA MET A 66 -2.27 8.19 -8.38
C MET A 66 -2.56 9.40 -9.28
N ILE A 67 -3.75 9.47 -9.84
CA ILE A 67 -4.23 10.69 -10.53
C ILE A 67 -4.93 11.54 -9.47
N LEU A 68 -4.50 12.79 -9.33
CA LEU A 68 -5.13 13.76 -8.44
C LEU A 68 -6.17 14.55 -9.22
N ILE A 69 -7.40 14.55 -8.72
CA ILE A 69 -8.52 15.29 -9.31
C ILE A 69 -9.17 16.20 -8.28
N GLU A 70 -9.77 17.27 -8.77
CA GLU A 70 -10.72 18.11 -8.05
C GLU A 70 -12.13 17.81 -8.55
N VAL A 71 -13.07 17.59 -7.65
CA VAL A 71 -14.49 17.47 -7.99
C VAL A 71 -15.07 18.88 -8.08
N THR A 72 -15.50 19.29 -9.28
CA THR A 72 -15.92 20.67 -9.56
C THR A 72 -17.43 20.86 -9.54
N SER A 73 -18.22 19.76 -9.55
CA SER A 73 -19.67 19.84 -9.51
C SER A 73 -20.35 18.64 -8.84
N GLY A 74 -21.67 18.70 -8.71
CA GLY A 74 -22.49 17.62 -8.17
C GLY A 74 -22.73 17.72 -6.65
N PRO A 75 -23.39 16.71 -6.06
CA PRO A 75 -23.80 16.73 -4.64
C PRO A 75 -22.65 16.91 -3.65
N VAL A 76 -21.43 16.50 -4.03
CA VAL A 76 -20.20 16.67 -3.24
C VAL A 76 -19.89 18.15 -3.02
N VAL A 77 -19.88 18.94 -4.09
CA VAL A 77 -19.59 20.38 -4.06
C VAL A 77 -20.77 21.17 -3.52
N ALA A 78 -21.99 20.83 -3.95
CA ALA A 78 -23.20 21.56 -3.54
C ALA A 78 -23.47 21.50 -2.02
N ARG A 79 -22.96 20.48 -1.33
CA ARG A 79 -23.13 20.28 0.12
C ARG A 79 -21.83 20.55 0.91
N ASP A 80 -20.80 21.09 0.24
CA ASP A 80 -19.49 21.38 0.82
C ASP A 80 -18.90 20.20 1.62
N LEU A 81 -19.06 18.98 1.07
CA LEU A 81 -18.73 17.75 1.80
C LEU A 81 -17.24 17.41 1.75
N GLY A 82 -16.42 18.19 1.03
CA GLY A 82 -15.03 17.88 0.75
C GLY A 82 -14.89 16.48 0.12
N SER A 83 -14.08 15.62 0.72
CA SER A 83 -14.01 14.21 0.32
C SER A 83 -15.12 13.39 0.96
N VAL A 84 -15.99 12.79 0.14
CA VAL A 84 -17.09 11.93 0.61
C VAL A 84 -16.64 10.48 0.78
N SER A 85 -16.73 9.97 2.01
CA SER A 85 -16.57 8.54 2.30
C SER A 85 -17.70 7.74 1.62
N GLY A 86 -17.35 6.69 0.88
CA GLY A 86 -18.31 5.85 0.14
C GLY A 86 -18.30 6.03 -1.38
N MET A 87 -17.57 7.00 -1.92
CA MET A 87 -17.34 7.11 -3.38
C MET A 87 -16.21 6.21 -3.89
N SER A 88 -15.60 5.39 -3.02
CA SER A 88 -14.56 4.46 -3.42
C SER A 88 -15.08 3.50 -4.48
N GLY A 89 -14.34 3.39 -5.59
CA GLY A 89 -14.71 2.56 -6.75
C GLY A 89 -15.50 3.29 -7.83
N SER A 90 -15.91 4.55 -7.63
CA SER A 90 -16.58 5.34 -8.67
C SER A 90 -15.68 5.50 -9.91
N PRO A 91 -16.12 5.07 -11.11
CA PRO A 91 -15.31 5.19 -12.31
C PRO A 91 -15.22 6.66 -12.75
N ILE A 92 -14.02 7.08 -13.15
CA ILE A 92 -13.70 8.42 -13.63
C ILE A 92 -13.33 8.38 -15.10
N TYR A 93 -13.82 9.35 -15.86
CA TYR A 93 -13.69 9.43 -17.31
C TYR A 93 -13.15 10.79 -17.74
N ILE A 94 -12.31 10.79 -18.78
CA ILE A 94 -11.88 11.99 -19.52
C ILE A 94 -12.08 11.68 -20.99
N ASN A 95 -12.73 12.57 -21.75
CA ASN A 95 -13.05 12.34 -23.16
C ASN A 95 -13.78 11.00 -23.41
N ASP A 96 -14.76 10.67 -22.55
CA ASP A 96 -15.51 9.40 -22.53
C ASP A 96 -14.65 8.13 -22.43
N LYS A 97 -13.39 8.29 -22.00
CA LYS A 97 -12.45 7.20 -21.78
C LYS A 97 -12.19 7.01 -20.29
N LEU A 98 -12.23 5.77 -19.83
CA LEU A 98 -12.00 5.39 -18.44
C LEU A 98 -10.53 5.64 -18.09
N ILE A 99 -10.29 6.39 -17.02
CA ILE A 99 -8.94 6.68 -16.52
C ILE A 99 -8.63 5.89 -15.25
N GLY A 100 -9.65 5.54 -14.47
CA GLY A 100 -9.45 4.90 -13.17
C GLY A 100 -10.70 4.93 -12.31
N ALA A 101 -10.51 4.63 -11.02
CA ALA A 101 -11.56 4.68 -10.01
C ALA A 101 -11.16 5.58 -8.84
N TYR A 102 -12.13 6.34 -8.32
CA TYR A 102 -11.97 7.11 -7.09
C TYR A 102 -11.56 6.17 -5.96
N ALA A 103 -10.48 6.50 -5.25
CA ALA A 103 -9.91 5.63 -4.22
C ALA A 103 -9.50 6.37 -2.96
N TYR A 104 -9.14 7.65 -3.07
CA TYR A 104 -8.59 8.41 -1.94
C TYR A 104 -9.35 9.71 -1.71
N GLY A 105 -9.53 9.98 -0.43
CA GLY A 105 -10.05 11.23 0.09
C GLY A 105 -9.02 11.91 0.97
N PHE A 106 -8.94 13.24 0.91
CA PHE A 106 -8.04 14.00 1.79
C PHE A 106 -8.86 14.74 2.85
N PRO A 107 -8.52 14.62 4.15
CA PRO A 107 -9.22 15.33 5.21
C PRO A 107 -8.87 16.82 5.22
N PHE A 108 -9.75 17.65 5.80
CA PHE A 108 -9.56 19.09 6.03
C PHE A 108 -9.29 19.94 4.78
N GLN A 109 -9.71 19.47 3.61
CA GLN A 109 -9.57 20.21 2.37
C GLN A 109 -10.66 21.27 2.27
N LYS A 110 -10.31 22.49 1.83
CA LYS A 110 -11.29 23.53 1.45
C LYS A 110 -11.94 23.25 0.10
N THR A 111 -11.36 22.34 -0.66
CA THR A 111 -11.76 21.98 -2.02
C THR A 111 -11.95 20.47 -2.09
N ALA A 112 -12.86 19.97 -2.92
CA ALA A 112 -13.16 18.55 -3.01
C ALA A 112 -12.09 17.77 -3.81
N LEU A 113 -10.88 17.66 -3.25
CA LEU A 113 -9.77 16.91 -3.85
C LEU A 113 -9.88 15.40 -3.56
N ALA A 114 -9.52 14.61 -4.57
CA ALA A 114 -9.58 13.17 -4.53
C ALA A 114 -8.45 12.50 -5.31
N GLY A 115 -8.03 11.33 -4.84
CA GLY A 115 -7.10 10.47 -5.55
C GLY A 115 -7.84 9.37 -6.31
N VAL A 116 -7.40 9.12 -7.54
CA VAL A 116 -7.93 8.11 -8.45
C VAL A 116 -6.85 7.07 -8.73
N THR A 117 -7.16 5.81 -8.51
CA THR A 117 -6.31 4.68 -8.90
C THR A 117 -6.44 4.45 -10.40
N PRO A 118 -5.35 4.55 -11.19
CA PRO A 118 -5.41 4.35 -12.64
C PRO A 118 -5.93 2.98 -13.06
N ILE A 119 -6.76 2.93 -14.10
CA ILE A 119 -7.34 1.68 -14.62
C ILE A 119 -6.27 0.70 -15.09
N GLU A 120 -5.19 1.20 -15.67
CA GLU A 120 -4.08 0.38 -16.16
C GLU A 120 -3.43 -0.41 -15.01
N GLN A 121 -3.25 0.21 -13.84
CA GLN A 121 -2.72 -0.43 -12.63
C GLN A 121 -3.69 -1.46 -12.05
N MET A 122 -4.99 -1.17 -12.03
CA MET A 122 -6.00 -2.13 -11.59
C MET A 122 -6.01 -3.39 -12.47
N LEU A 123 -5.88 -3.21 -13.80
CA LEU A 123 -5.82 -4.32 -14.75
C LEU A 123 -4.56 -5.18 -14.57
N GLU A 124 -3.42 -4.57 -14.25
CA GLU A 124 -2.18 -5.29 -13.94
C GLU A 124 -2.34 -6.23 -12.74
N HIS A 125 -2.97 -5.75 -11.67
CA HIS A 125 -3.17 -6.54 -10.46
C HIS A 125 -4.27 -7.60 -10.62
N TYR A 126 -5.35 -7.28 -11.34
CA TYR A 126 -6.46 -8.20 -11.54
C TYR A 126 -6.10 -9.36 -12.47
N ARG A 127 -5.35 -9.09 -13.55
CA ARG A 127 -4.92 -10.11 -14.54
C ARG A 127 -3.48 -9.86 -15.00
N PRO A 128 -2.50 -10.39 -14.27
CA PRO A 128 -1.10 -10.38 -14.70
C PRO A 128 -0.98 -10.99 -16.11
N GLY A 129 -0.43 -10.21 -17.06
CA GLY A 129 -0.31 -10.62 -18.47
C GLY A 129 -1.35 -10.06 -19.44
N HIS A 130 -2.35 -9.30 -18.95
CA HIS A 130 -3.28 -8.57 -19.82
C HIS A 130 -2.49 -7.62 -20.78
N PRO A 131 -2.86 -7.50 -22.08
CA PRO A 131 -2.09 -6.70 -23.03
C PRO A 131 -1.84 -5.26 -22.57
N GLN A 132 -2.84 -4.63 -21.96
CA GLN A 132 -2.73 -3.27 -21.40
C GLN A 132 -1.84 -3.23 -20.14
N ALA A 133 -1.87 -4.27 -19.29
CA ALA A 133 -0.99 -4.38 -18.13
C ALA A 133 0.49 -4.52 -18.54
N ARG A 134 0.77 -5.33 -19.57
CA ARG A 134 2.14 -5.46 -20.11
C ARG A 134 2.64 -4.16 -20.72
N ALA A 135 1.78 -3.47 -21.46
CA ALA A 135 2.12 -2.17 -22.03
C ALA A 135 2.43 -1.13 -20.93
N LEU A 136 1.61 -1.08 -19.87
CA LEU A 136 1.86 -0.21 -18.72
C LEU A 136 3.17 -0.54 -18.01
N ARG A 137 3.43 -1.82 -17.71
CA ARG A 137 4.67 -2.24 -17.04
C ARG A 137 5.90 -1.85 -17.86
N ALA A 138 5.90 -2.12 -19.17
CA ALA A 138 6.97 -1.70 -20.07
C ALA A 138 7.13 -0.16 -20.10
N ARG A 139 6.03 0.59 -20.06
CA ARG A 139 6.04 2.06 -19.98
C ARG A 139 6.60 2.57 -18.65
N ARG A 140 6.23 1.96 -17.52
CA ARG A 140 6.78 2.26 -16.19
C ARG A 140 8.27 1.96 -16.11
N GLU A 141 8.69 0.81 -16.64
CA GLU A 141 10.10 0.42 -16.73
C GLU A 141 10.90 1.39 -17.63
N ALA A 142 10.28 1.95 -18.68
CA ALA A 142 10.92 2.94 -19.55
C ALA A 142 10.93 4.37 -18.97
N ALA A 143 9.92 4.74 -18.18
CA ALA A 143 9.81 6.05 -17.53
C ALA A 143 10.61 6.11 -16.21
N ALA A 144 10.77 4.98 -15.54
CA ALA A 144 11.73 4.84 -14.47
C ALA A 144 13.13 4.99 -15.07
N GLY A 145 13.85 6.04 -14.67
CA GLY A 145 15.30 6.11 -14.90
C GLY A 145 16.01 4.86 -14.36
N PRO A 146 17.33 4.71 -14.58
CA PRO A 146 18.05 3.50 -14.18
C PRO A 146 17.73 3.14 -12.73
N THR A 147 16.96 2.07 -12.57
CA THR A 147 16.62 1.54 -11.26
C THR A 147 17.92 0.97 -10.72
N LEU A 148 18.45 1.58 -9.66
CA LEU A 148 19.45 0.90 -8.86
C LEU A 148 18.83 -0.45 -8.49
N PRO A 149 19.50 -1.58 -8.76
CA PRO A 149 18.96 -2.87 -8.40
C PRO A 149 18.57 -2.81 -6.93
N ALA A 150 17.33 -3.20 -6.62
CA ALA A 150 16.88 -3.33 -5.25
C ALA A 150 17.97 -4.11 -4.51
N PRO A 151 18.52 -3.61 -3.39
CA PRO A 151 19.67 -4.22 -2.75
C PRO A 151 19.35 -5.69 -2.48
N THR A 152 19.97 -6.58 -3.25
CA THR A 152 19.79 -8.02 -3.12
C THR A 152 20.67 -8.46 -1.96
N GLY A 153 20.17 -8.23 -0.75
CA GLY A 153 20.86 -8.53 0.49
C GLY A 153 20.45 -7.58 1.60
N ARG A 154 20.57 -8.02 2.85
CA ARG A 154 20.57 -7.09 3.99
C ARG A 154 21.70 -6.07 3.74
N PRO A 155 21.52 -4.77 4.01
CA PRO A 155 22.62 -3.82 3.91
C PRO A 155 23.71 -4.26 4.90
N GLN A 156 24.86 -4.68 4.40
CA GLN A 156 26.01 -5.14 5.18
C GLN A 156 27.21 -4.31 4.75
N GLY A 157 28.04 -3.90 5.70
CA GLY A 157 29.22 -3.11 5.39
C GLY A 157 29.72 -2.35 6.60
N ALA A 158 30.92 -1.81 6.44
CA ALA A 158 31.55 -0.89 7.37
C ALA A 158 31.83 0.41 6.64
N PHE A 159 31.51 1.53 7.27
CA PHE A 159 31.84 2.86 6.79
C PHE A 159 32.84 3.48 7.75
N GLN A 160 33.85 4.15 7.20
CA GLN A 160 34.77 4.95 7.99
C GLN A 160 34.35 6.42 7.91
N PRO A 161 34.30 7.16 9.03
CA PRO A 161 34.08 8.60 9.00
C PRO A 161 35.17 9.27 8.15
N ALA A 162 34.79 10.23 7.30
CA ALA A 162 35.75 10.90 6.42
C ALA A 162 36.88 11.65 7.17
N GLY A 163 36.67 11.98 8.45
CA GLY A 163 37.66 12.55 9.37
C GLY A 163 38.42 11.54 10.24
N GLY A 164 38.29 10.24 9.96
CA GLY A 164 38.97 9.16 10.67
C GLY A 164 38.31 8.73 11.98
N THR A 165 38.00 9.67 12.87
CA THR A 165 37.34 9.36 14.16
C THR A 165 36.32 10.42 14.51
N ILE A 166 35.15 10.00 14.98
CA ILE A 166 34.06 10.86 15.44
C ILE A 166 33.68 10.48 16.87
N GLU A 167 33.30 11.47 17.67
CA GLU A 167 32.78 11.23 19.02
C GLU A 167 31.27 11.01 18.95
N LEU A 168 30.79 9.87 19.46
CA LEU A 168 29.38 9.48 19.53
C LEU A 168 29.09 9.01 20.96
N ASP A 169 28.14 9.64 21.64
CA ASP A 169 27.75 9.33 23.03
C ASP A 169 28.95 9.24 24.02
N GLY A 170 29.96 10.08 23.82
CA GLY A 170 31.18 10.11 24.65
C GLY A 170 32.22 9.02 24.30
N HIS A 171 32.00 8.27 23.22
CA HIS A 171 32.93 7.27 22.72
C HIS A 171 33.56 7.70 21.40
N LEU A 172 34.87 7.50 21.26
CA LEU A 172 35.59 7.72 20.01
C LEU A 172 35.38 6.53 19.07
N VAL A 173 34.77 6.79 17.93
CA VAL A 173 34.39 5.81 16.93
C VAL A 173 35.12 6.07 15.62
N HIS A 174 35.79 5.04 15.09
CA HIS A 174 36.52 5.11 13.82
C HIS A 174 35.86 4.31 12.68
N GLU A 175 34.82 3.54 13.00
CA GLU A 175 34.11 2.68 12.06
C GLU A 175 32.63 2.59 12.45
N VAL A 176 31.73 2.68 11.47
CA VAL A 176 30.30 2.47 11.63
C VAL A 176 29.92 1.21 10.85
N ARG A 177 29.48 0.16 11.53
CA ARG A 177 29.03 -1.10 10.92
C ARG A 177 27.53 -1.19 10.80
N LEU A 178 27.07 -1.79 9.70
CA LEU A 178 25.70 -2.24 9.54
C LEU A 178 25.58 -3.70 9.98
N ALA A 179 24.91 -3.92 11.10
CA ALA A 179 24.58 -5.26 11.58
C ALA A 179 23.35 -5.80 10.85
N THR A 180 23.28 -7.12 10.68
CA THR A 180 22.16 -7.79 10.01
C THR A 180 21.02 -8.15 10.97
N SER A 181 21.23 -7.99 12.28
CA SER A 181 20.24 -8.23 13.33
C SER A 181 20.57 -7.45 14.60
N GLN A 182 19.57 -7.27 15.48
CA GLN A 182 19.76 -6.67 16.82
C GLN A 182 20.73 -7.50 17.69
N GLN A 183 20.72 -8.83 17.56
CA GLN A 183 21.62 -9.71 18.32
C GLN A 183 23.08 -9.54 17.89
N GLU A 184 23.33 -9.45 16.58
CA GLU A 184 24.66 -9.17 16.04
C GLU A 184 25.13 -7.77 16.49
N ALA A 185 24.24 -6.78 16.48
CA ALA A 185 24.56 -5.42 16.92
C ALA A 185 24.99 -5.36 18.39
N GLN A 186 24.27 -6.07 19.27
CA GLN A 186 24.63 -6.20 20.69
C GLN A 186 26.00 -6.87 20.86
N ALA A 187 26.25 -7.98 20.14
CA ALA A 187 27.53 -8.67 20.21
C ALA A 187 28.71 -7.79 19.77
N TRP A 188 28.52 -6.95 18.75
CA TRP A 188 29.54 -5.97 18.35
C TRP A 188 29.72 -4.88 19.38
N HIS A 189 28.64 -4.33 19.94
CA HIS A 189 28.72 -3.29 20.96
C HIS A 189 29.45 -3.76 22.22
N GLU A 190 29.23 -5.00 22.66
CA GLU A 190 29.89 -5.59 23.82
C GLU A 190 31.40 -5.82 23.61
N ASN A 191 31.80 -6.20 22.39
CA ASN A 191 33.17 -6.60 22.10
C ASN A 191 34.03 -5.50 21.46
N ARG A 192 33.42 -4.47 20.87
CA ARG A 192 34.08 -3.41 20.08
C ARG A 192 33.46 -2.04 20.36
N PRO A 193 33.72 -1.44 21.53
CA PRO A 193 33.20 -0.10 21.88
C PRO A 193 33.78 1.02 21.00
N ASP A 194 34.85 0.74 20.26
CA ASP A 194 35.51 1.60 19.27
C ASP A 194 34.77 1.66 17.91
N VAL A 195 33.70 0.87 17.75
CA VAL A 195 32.90 0.74 16.53
C VAL A 195 31.44 1.08 16.84
N ALA A 196 30.88 2.05 16.10
CA ALA A 196 29.43 2.29 16.15
C ALA A 196 28.72 1.23 15.30
N VAL A 197 27.58 0.76 15.78
CA VAL A 197 26.81 -0.28 15.09
C VAL A 197 25.40 0.22 14.83
N MET A 198 25.01 0.22 13.56
CA MET A 198 23.66 0.50 13.10
C MET A 198 22.97 -0.83 12.82
N ALA A 199 21.78 -1.03 13.38
CA ALA A 199 20.98 -2.23 13.18
C ALA A 199 19.60 -1.88 12.61
N PRO A 200 18.98 -2.75 11.80
CA PRO A 200 17.60 -2.59 11.38
C PRO A 200 16.67 -2.44 12.60
N VAL A 201 15.76 -1.47 12.52
CA VAL A 201 14.68 -1.33 13.51
C VAL A 201 13.74 -2.52 13.32
N ALA A 202 13.54 -3.31 14.36
CA ALA A 202 12.66 -4.48 14.31
C ALA A 202 11.18 -4.07 14.40
N THR A 203 10.32 -4.69 13.58
CA THR A 203 8.88 -4.43 13.63
C THR A 203 8.24 -5.32 14.70
N PRO A 204 7.64 -4.77 15.77
CA PRO A 204 7.02 -5.56 16.82
C PRO A 204 5.74 -6.23 16.31
N LEU A 205 5.55 -7.51 16.64
CA LEU A 205 4.33 -8.27 16.39
C LEU A 205 3.68 -8.65 17.70
N LEU A 206 2.52 -8.08 17.99
CA LEU A 206 1.77 -8.41 19.20
C LEU A 206 1.13 -9.79 19.07
N VAL A 207 1.47 -10.70 19.97
CA VAL A 207 0.95 -12.07 19.99
C VAL A 207 0.30 -12.38 21.34
N ARG A 208 -0.83 -13.09 21.30
CA ARG A 208 -1.62 -13.49 22.47
C ARG A 208 -1.90 -14.99 22.44
N GLY A 209 -2.06 -15.57 23.64
CA GLY A 209 -2.50 -16.97 23.78
C GLY A 209 -1.45 -18.03 23.45
N ILE A 210 -0.19 -17.65 23.26
CA ILE A 210 0.91 -18.59 23.01
C ILE A 210 1.78 -18.77 24.26
N GLY A 211 2.21 -20.00 24.55
CA GLY A 211 3.13 -20.29 25.65
C GLY A 211 4.58 -19.93 25.31
N GLY A 212 5.45 -19.83 26.32
CA GLY A 212 6.86 -19.41 26.12
C GLY A 212 7.66 -20.25 25.13
N ALA A 213 7.43 -21.57 25.10
CA ALA A 213 8.06 -22.45 24.11
C ALA A 213 7.59 -22.18 22.67
N ALA A 214 6.31 -21.84 22.48
CA ALA A 214 5.76 -21.46 21.18
C ALA A 214 6.23 -20.07 20.76
N LEU A 215 6.34 -19.13 21.70
CA LEU A 215 6.93 -17.81 21.48
C LEU A 215 8.38 -17.93 21.01
N SER A 216 9.20 -18.76 21.65
CA SER A 216 10.60 -18.98 21.24
C SER A 216 10.71 -19.53 19.82
N ARG A 217 9.88 -20.53 19.46
CA ARG A 217 9.83 -21.06 18.09
C ARG A 217 9.40 -20.01 17.07
N LEU A 218 8.42 -19.18 17.44
CA LEU A 218 7.92 -18.11 16.60
C LEU A 218 8.98 -17.02 16.37
N THR A 219 9.72 -16.64 17.41
CA THR A 219 10.85 -15.70 17.31
C THR A 219 11.91 -16.23 16.35
N THR A 220 12.31 -17.50 16.45
CA THR A 220 13.28 -18.10 15.53
C THR A 220 12.77 -18.12 14.09
N ALA A 221 11.49 -18.46 13.87
CA ALA A 221 10.90 -18.51 12.53
C ALA A 221 10.79 -17.14 11.87
N LEU A 222 10.62 -16.06 12.65
CA LEU A 222 10.41 -14.70 12.17
C LEU A 222 11.67 -13.84 12.15
N ALA A 223 12.77 -14.31 12.75
CA ALA A 223 14.07 -13.65 12.72
C ALA A 223 14.58 -13.30 11.29
N PRO A 224 14.36 -14.14 10.25
CA PRO A 224 14.73 -13.77 8.88
C PRO A 224 14.00 -12.52 8.36
N LEU A 225 12.78 -12.26 8.87
CA LEU A 225 11.88 -11.20 8.44
C LEU A 225 12.00 -9.91 9.26
N ASN A 226 12.91 -9.85 10.24
CA ASN A 226 13.07 -8.72 11.15
C ASN A 226 11.78 -8.36 11.93
N LEU A 227 10.98 -9.37 12.23
CA LEU A 227 9.75 -9.28 13.00
C LEU A 227 10.00 -9.84 14.41
N VAL A 228 9.64 -9.08 15.45
CA VAL A 228 9.86 -9.48 16.85
C VAL A 228 8.51 -9.71 17.53
N PRO A 229 8.12 -10.97 17.76
CA PRO A 229 6.93 -11.28 18.54
C PRO A 229 7.05 -10.77 19.98
N GLN A 230 6.08 -9.99 20.41
CA GLN A 230 5.96 -9.46 21.76
C GLN A 230 4.67 -10.00 22.38
N GLN A 231 4.78 -10.65 23.52
CA GLN A 231 3.63 -11.22 24.20
C GLN A 231 2.78 -10.10 24.82
N ALA A 232 1.57 -9.92 24.29
CA ALA A 232 0.68 -8.86 24.72
C ALA A 232 -0.25 -9.35 25.85
N GLY A 233 0.16 -9.15 27.11
CA GLY A 233 -0.67 -9.39 28.30
C GLY A 233 -0.25 -10.61 29.13
N ALA A 234 -0.62 -10.60 30.42
CA ALA A 234 -0.22 -11.60 31.39
C ALA A 234 -0.82 -12.99 31.07
N VAL A 235 0.05 -13.99 30.92
CA VAL A 235 -0.37 -15.40 30.92
C VAL A 235 -0.78 -15.76 32.34
N ARG A 236 -2.07 -15.99 32.57
CA ARG A 236 -2.54 -16.61 33.81
C ARG A 236 -2.02 -18.04 33.84
N ALA A 237 -1.09 -18.32 34.75
CA ALA A 237 -0.62 -19.68 35.00
C ALA A 237 -1.84 -20.58 35.34
N PRO A 238 -1.89 -21.84 34.85
CA PRO A 238 -2.93 -22.76 35.24
C PRO A 238 -2.87 -23.00 36.75
N ALA A 239 -3.99 -22.79 37.43
CA ALA A 239 -4.11 -23.06 38.85
C ALA A 239 -4.15 -24.58 39.08
N GLY A 240 -3.17 -25.12 39.81
CA GLY A 240 -3.26 -26.49 40.32
C GLY A 240 -1.92 -27.18 40.57
N ALA A 241 -1.37 -27.00 41.77
CA ALA A 241 -0.72 -28.05 42.58
C ALA A 241 -0.28 -27.43 43.91
N GLY A 242 -1.20 -27.37 44.86
CA GLY A 242 -0.90 -26.99 46.24
C GLY A 242 -0.15 -28.10 46.97
N ARG A 243 0.97 -27.69 47.60
CA ARG A 243 1.53 -28.18 48.88
C ARG A 243 1.76 -29.68 49.05
N GLY A 244 3.00 -30.11 48.83
CA GLY A 244 3.64 -31.13 49.66
C GLY A 244 4.45 -30.43 50.76
N THR A 245 4.00 -30.52 52.01
CA THR A 245 4.77 -30.13 53.19
C THR A 245 5.77 -31.23 53.53
N TYR A 246 7.04 -30.85 53.73
CA TYR A 246 8.01 -31.72 54.39
C TYR A 246 7.66 -31.84 55.89
N GLY A 247 7.55 -33.09 56.33
CA GLY A 247 7.48 -33.58 57.70
C GLY A 247 7.78 -35.06 57.67
#